data_AF-A6VH49-F1
#
_entry.id   AF-A6VH49-F1
#
_cell.length_a   1.000
_cell.length_b   1.000
_cell.length_c   1.000
_cell.angle_alpha   90.00
_cell.angle_beta   90.00
_cell.angle_gamma   90.00
#
_symmetry.space_group_name_H-M   'P 1'
#
loop_
_entity.id
_entity.type
_entity.pdbx_description
1 polymer ?
#
loop_
_entity_poly.entity_id
_entity_poly.type
_entity_poly.pdbx_seq_one_letter_code
_entity_poly.pdbx_strand_id
1 'polypeptide(L)'
;MSSSIWYLYEFVRKKWFMRFTNAKSEKGSFIPPERFRRIPVIFDLPEKCISCSACAESCPSDAIKMEYNEEFKKNMPVFDAGSCINCGNCVESCPTNVLEMGTLRKEASELLWNVPKLVNLLIDEEICVSCGSCENACPVNAISHNNNGLYEIDVNLCVSCKNCVEACPVENAIVTYDEPKLSEQIEIAQNIKFNMERLGSDFEEDRDVISEIPRIVPSLCIGCGNCVDVCPGSIDLERLEVTSCVKSGKCLEVCPTTAIRIGIPKKITKRTAECYIVDEEKCIGCRICYRACNVPEAILISKETNLPYINPEYCVRCGLCQNACPVDAIDYLKTEISENLYSERKVRDEFQNILHNDLEEFTKNYVLLKEEIKTLGRQSVLDENIGEKGKDD
;
A
#
# COMPACT_ATOMS: atom_id res chain seq x y z
N MET A 1 47.11 -24.14 -39.55
CA MET A 1 46.34 -23.05 -40.16
C MET A 1 45.14 -23.65 -40.87
N SER A 2 44.00 -23.75 -40.18
CA SER A 2 42.72 -24.08 -40.81
C SER A 2 42.43 -22.93 -41.78
N SER A 3 42.70 -23.16 -43.06
CA SER A 3 42.57 -22.13 -44.10
C SER A 3 41.15 -21.55 -44.08
N SER A 4 41.01 -20.24 -44.28
CA SER A 4 39.71 -19.56 -44.44
C SER A 4 38.82 -20.23 -45.51
N ILE A 5 39.46 -20.93 -46.46
CA ILE A 5 38.84 -21.79 -47.48
C ILE A 5 38.08 -22.97 -46.88
N TRP A 6 38.54 -23.58 -45.80
CA TRP A 6 37.84 -24.68 -45.12
C TRP A 6 36.56 -24.18 -44.43
N TYR A 7 36.60 -23.00 -43.80
CA TYR A 7 35.41 -22.34 -43.26
C TYR A 7 34.44 -21.95 -44.38
N LEU A 8 34.93 -21.39 -45.49
CA LEU A 8 34.10 -21.10 -46.68
C LEU A 8 33.41 -22.37 -47.20
N TYR A 9 34.11 -23.51 -47.20
CA TYR A 9 33.54 -24.78 -47.62
C TYR A 9 32.47 -25.32 -46.65
N GLU A 10 32.61 -25.08 -45.34
CA GLU A 10 31.57 -25.39 -44.35
C GLU A 10 30.32 -24.50 -44.50
N PHE A 11 30.50 -23.19 -44.72
CA PHE A 11 29.40 -22.24 -44.91
C PHE A 11 28.64 -22.48 -46.23
N VAL A 12 29.30 -22.99 -47.27
CA VAL A 12 28.68 -23.27 -48.59
C VAL A 12 28.04 -24.66 -48.64
N ARG A 13 28.16 -25.50 -47.60
CA ARG A 13 27.46 -26.79 -47.56
C ARG A 13 25.95 -26.55 -47.67
N LYS A 14 25.35 -27.05 -48.75
CA LYS A 14 23.90 -27.01 -48.99
C LYS A 14 23.07 -27.41 -47.76
N LYS A 15 23.53 -28.40 -46.98
CA LYS A 15 22.88 -28.78 -45.72
C LYS A 15 22.96 -27.72 -44.62
N TRP A 16 24.10 -27.07 -44.44
CA TRP A 16 24.24 -26.00 -43.45
C TRP A 16 23.42 -24.78 -43.90
N PHE A 17 23.56 -24.37 -45.17
CA PHE A 17 22.81 -23.26 -45.76
C PHE A 17 21.29 -23.47 -45.63
N MET A 18 20.77 -24.65 -46.00
CA MET A 18 19.34 -24.95 -45.87
C MET A 18 18.86 -25.01 -44.43
N ARG A 19 19.70 -25.45 -43.47
CA ARG A 19 19.35 -25.46 -42.04
C ARG A 19 19.39 -24.05 -41.44
N PHE A 20 20.30 -23.19 -41.91
CA PHE A 20 20.41 -21.81 -41.50
C PHE A 20 19.25 -20.97 -42.05
N THR A 21 18.93 -21.09 -43.34
CA THR A 21 17.81 -20.35 -43.97
C THR A 21 16.44 -20.85 -43.53
N ASN A 22 16.31 -22.12 -43.14
CA ASN A 22 15.08 -22.69 -42.59
C ASN A 22 15.10 -22.81 -41.07
N ALA A 23 16.05 -22.18 -40.38
CA ALA A 23 16.03 -22.11 -38.92
C ALA A 23 14.84 -21.23 -38.51
N LYS A 24 13.71 -21.87 -38.23
CA LYS A 24 12.56 -21.23 -37.59
C LYS A 24 12.63 -21.55 -36.11
N SER A 25 12.76 -20.52 -35.27
CA SER A 25 12.45 -20.65 -33.85
C SER A 25 11.01 -21.17 -33.74
N GLU A 26 10.81 -22.24 -32.97
CA GLU A 26 9.46 -22.74 -32.73
C GLU A 26 8.66 -21.65 -32.04
N LYS A 27 7.56 -21.21 -32.69
CA LYS A 27 6.72 -20.10 -32.23
C LYS A 27 6.19 -20.28 -30.79
N GLY A 28 6.21 -21.51 -30.25
CA GLY A 28 5.76 -21.84 -28.89
C GLY A 28 6.88 -22.08 -27.86
N SER A 29 8.16 -21.95 -28.22
CA SER A 29 9.28 -22.17 -27.29
C SER A 29 9.64 -20.95 -26.44
N PHE A 30 8.96 -19.82 -26.69
CA PHE A 30 9.19 -18.59 -25.97
C PHE A 30 8.35 -18.56 -24.69
N ILE A 31 8.99 -18.89 -23.56
CA ILE A 31 8.46 -18.58 -22.24
C ILE A 31 8.99 -17.17 -21.91
N PRO A 32 8.18 -16.10 -22.03
CA PRO A 32 8.64 -14.76 -21.69
C PRO A 32 9.03 -14.71 -20.20
N PRO A 33 10.15 -14.07 -19.84
CA PRO A 33 10.45 -13.75 -18.45
C PRO A 33 9.38 -12.80 -17.89
N GLU A 34 9.21 -12.78 -16.56
CA GLU A 34 8.21 -11.97 -15.84
C GLU A 34 8.22 -10.48 -16.21
N ARG A 35 9.35 -9.96 -16.71
CA ARG A 35 9.50 -8.59 -17.23
C ARG A 35 9.76 -8.57 -18.73
N PHE A 36 8.76 -9.00 -19.50
CA PHE A 36 8.74 -8.77 -20.95
C PHE A 36 7.94 -7.49 -21.22
N ARG A 37 8.59 -6.42 -21.72
CA ARG A 37 7.86 -5.32 -22.37
C ARG A 37 7.02 -5.95 -23.49
N ARG A 38 5.74 -5.64 -23.61
CA ARG A 38 4.90 -6.29 -24.63
C ARG A 38 5.26 -5.76 -26.02
N ILE A 39 4.95 -6.59 -27.03
CA ILE A 39 4.97 -6.17 -28.43
C ILE A 39 4.04 -4.95 -28.55
N PRO A 40 4.47 -3.89 -29.24
CA PRO A 40 3.65 -2.70 -29.44
C PRO A 40 2.33 -3.10 -30.09
N VAL A 41 1.21 -2.64 -29.55
CA VAL A 41 -0.11 -2.81 -30.16
C VAL A 41 -0.58 -1.46 -30.68
N ILE A 42 -1.36 -1.50 -31.75
CA ILE A 42 -2.13 -0.32 -32.17
C ILE A 42 -3.21 -0.14 -31.12
N PHE A 43 -3.18 0.99 -30.42
CA PHE A 43 -4.19 1.31 -29.43
C PHE A 43 -4.85 2.65 -29.73
N ASP A 44 -6.16 2.67 -29.49
CA ASP A 44 -7.10 3.76 -29.71
C ASP A 44 -7.13 4.37 -31.11
N LEU A 45 -8.29 4.17 -31.75
CA LEU A 45 -8.64 4.70 -33.06
C LEU A 45 -7.58 4.31 -34.12
N PRO A 46 -7.59 3.04 -34.59
CA PRO A 46 -6.72 2.58 -35.70
C PRO A 46 -6.80 3.49 -36.94
N GLU A 47 -7.91 4.21 -37.08
CA GLU A 47 -8.16 5.27 -38.05
C GLU A 47 -7.13 6.42 -38.02
N LYS A 48 -6.51 6.73 -36.87
CA LYS A 48 -5.46 7.77 -36.74
C LYS A 48 -4.14 7.40 -37.39
N CYS A 49 -3.87 6.13 -37.63
CA CYS A 49 -2.65 5.72 -38.33
C CYS A 49 -2.62 6.30 -39.75
N ILE A 50 -1.61 7.11 -40.08
CA ILE A 50 -1.47 7.73 -41.42
C ILE A 50 -0.63 6.90 -42.40
N SER A 51 -0.32 5.64 -42.07
CA SER A 51 0.50 4.74 -42.90
C SER A 51 1.88 5.29 -43.28
N CYS A 52 2.46 6.17 -42.45
CA CYS A 52 3.74 6.83 -42.73
C CYS A 52 4.97 5.91 -42.64
N SER A 53 4.82 4.68 -42.13
CA SER A 53 5.89 3.69 -41.97
C SER A 53 7.04 4.07 -41.02
N ALA A 54 6.94 5.19 -40.30
CA ALA A 54 7.96 5.62 -39.33
C ALA A 54 8.30 4.56 -38.28
N CYS A 55 7.30 3.79 -37.85
CA CYS A 55 7.46 2.69 -36.92
C CYS A 55 8.26 1.52 -37.47
N ALA A 56 8.08 1.19 -38.76
CA ALA A 56 8.81 0.11 -39.42
C ALA A 56 10.27 0.49 -39.62
N GLU A 57 10.52 1.71 -40.10
CA GLU A 57 11.88 2.24 -40.32
C GLU A 57 12.66 2.46 -39.01
N SER A 58 11.98 2.80 -37.92
CA SER A 58 12.61 2.96 -36.61
C SER A 58 12.87 1.62 -35.90
N CYS A 59 12.40 0.50 -36.43
CA CYS A 59 12.53 -0.81 -35.78
C CYS A 59 13.95 -1.38 -35.96
N PRO A 60 14.79 -1.44 -34.91
CA PRO A 60 16.16 -1.95 -35.05
C PRO A 60 16.23 -3.47 -35.30
N SER A 61 15.12 -4.19 -35.08
CA SER A 61 15.04 -5.64 -35.24
C SER A 61 14.15 -6.08 -36.40
N ASP A 62 13.77 -5.15 -37.29
CA ASP A 62 12.91 -5.41 -38.46
C ASP A 62 11.63 -6.20 -38.15
N ALA A 63 11.11 -6.03 -36.93
CA ALA A 63 9.96 -6.77 -36.43
C ALA A 63 8.61 -6.25 -36.94
N ILE A 64 8.58 -5.22 -37.77
CA ILE A 64 7.35 -4.52 -38.16
C ILE A 64 7.23 -4.51 -39.68
N LYS A 65 6.10 -5.01 -40.20
CA LYS A 65 5.77 -4.99 -41.62
C LYS A 65 4.52 -4.16 -41.86
N MET A 66 4.53 -3.33 -42.88
CA MET A 66 3.33 -2.58 -43.29
C MET A 66 2.51 -3.46 -44.23
N GLU A 67 1.37 -3.97 -43.77
CA GLU A 67 0.47 -4.80 -44.58
C GLU A 67 -0.88 -4.09 -44.78
N TYR A 68 -1.51 -4.33 -45.92
CA TYR A 68 -2.81 -3.72 -46.23
C TYR A 68 -3.90 -4.30 -45.33
N ASN A 69 -4.60 -3.43 -44.62
CA ASN A 69 -5.71 -3.79 -43.76
C ASN A 69 -7.04 -3.47 -44.46
N GLU A 70 -7.85 -4.49 -44.69
CA GLU A 70 -9.15 -4.38 -45.37
C GLU A 70 -10.20 -3.58 -44.59
N GLU A 71 -10.16 -3.64 -43.25
CA GLU A 71 -11.11 -2.95 -42.37
C GLU A 71 -10.93 -1.43 -42.44
N PHE A 72 -9.68 -0.97 -42.42
CA PHE A 72 -9.34 0.46 -42.42
C PHE A 72 -8.91 1.01 -43.78
N LYS A 73 -8.92 0.17 -44.83
CA LYS A 73 -8.56 0.51 -46.22
C LYS A 73 -7.20 1.23 -46.35
N LYS A 74 -6.21 0.80 -45.57
CA LYS A 74 -4.86 1.40 -45.55
C LYS A 74 -3.81 0.42 -45.03
N ASN A 75 -2.53 0.74 -45.27
CA ASN A 75 -1.42 -0.07 -44.79
C ASN A 75 -1.20 0.17 -43.28
N MET A 76 -1.23 -0.90 -42.50
CA MET A 76 -1.08 -0.88 -41.04
C MET A 76 0.14 -1.72 -40.61
N PRO A 77 0.82 -1.35 -39.52
CA PRO A 77 1.93 -2.12 -38.99
C PRO A 77 1.45 -3.45 -38.40
N VAL A 78 2.05 -4.54 -38.85
CA VAL A 78 1.92 -5.91 -38.35
C VAL A 78 3.22 -6.28 -37.66
N PHE A 79 3.13 -6.66 -36.39
CA PHE A 79 4.28 -6.94 -35.54
C PHE A 79 4.58 -8.43 -35.50
N ASP A 80 5.82 -8.80 -35.81
CA ASP A 80 6.33 -10.15 -35.58
C ASP A 80 6.82 -10.30 -34.14
N ALA A 81 6.03 -11.02 -33.35
CA ALA A 81 6.32 -11.35 -31.97
C ALA A 81 7.68 -12.03 -31.76
N GLY A 82 8.15 -12.80 -32.74
CA GLY A 82 9.42 -13.52 -32.65
C GLY A 82 10.65 -12.64 -32.82
N SER A 83 10.51 -11.51 -33.53
CA SER A 83 11.62 -10.61 -33.88
C SER A 83 11.63 -9.33 -33.05
N CYS A 84 10.53 -9.00 -32.37
CA CYS A 84 10.42 -7.77 -31.57
C CYS A 84 11.27 -7.85 -30.28
N ILE A 85 12.18 -6.89 -30.10
CA ILE A 85 13.01 -6.77 -28.88
C ILE A 85 12.43 -5.81 -27.84
N ASN A 86 11.23 -5.26 -28.09
CA ASN A 86 10.46 -4.39 -27.20
C ASN A 86 11.24 -3.14 -26.73
N CYS A 87 11.95 -2.48 -27.65
CA CYS A 87 12.86 -1.39 -27.32
C CYS A 87 12.18 -0.03 -27.01
N GLY A 88 10.97 0.23 -27.52
CA GLY A 88 10.33 1.56 -27.38
C GLY A 88 10.27 2.36 -28.68
N ASN A 89 11.17 2.09 -29.64
CA ASN A 89 11.49 3.07 -30.68
C ASN A 89 10.32 3.36 -31.65
N CYS A 90 9.52 2.33 -31.98
CA CYS A 90 8.39 2.50 -32.88
C CYS A 90 7.28 3.38 -32.29
N VAL A 91 7.14 3.39 -30.96
CA VAL A 91 6.17 4.22 -30.24
C VAL A 91 6.63 5.67 -30.23
N GLU A 92 7.88 5.92 -29.84
CA GLU A 92 8.48 7.26 -29.86
C GLU A 92 8.52 7.88 -31.26
N SER A 93 8.74 7.06 -32.28
CA SER A 93 8.80 7.52 -33.67
C SER A 93 7.42 7.81 -34.29
N CYS A 94 6.33 7.39 -33.64
CA CYS A 94 4.99 7.46 -34.23
C CYS A 94 4.43 8.88 -34.14
N PRO A 95 4.29 9.63 -35.26
CA PRO A 95 3.85 11.03 -35.21
C PRO A 95 2.39 11.19 -34.79
N THR A 96 1.58 10.12 -34.89
CA THR A 96 0.16 10.12 -34.54
C THR A 96 -0.12 9.45 -33.20
N ASN A 97 0.92 9.00 -32.47
CA ASN A 97 0.81 8.28 -31.20
C ASN A 97 -0.20 7.12 -31.22
N VAL A 98 -0.34 6.41 -32.35
CA VAL A 98 -1.29 5.29 -32.51
C VAL A 98 -0.71 3.96 -32.03
N LEU A 99 0.60 3.94 -31.77
CA LEU A 99 1.33 2.78 -31.27
C LEU A 99 1.59 2.96 -29.79
N GLU A 100 1.37 1.90 -29.03
CA GLU A 100 1.63 1.90 -27.60
C GLU A 100 2.42 0.65 -27.21
N MET A 101 3.53 0.88 -26.51
CA MET A 101 4.18 -0.11 -25.67
C MET A 101 3.79 0.25 -24.26
N GLY A 102 3.33 -0.73 -23.48
CA GLY A 102 2.71 -0.53 -22.16
C GLY A 102 3.59 0.17 -21.13
N THR A 103 3.81 1.46 -21.31
CA THR A 103 4.15 2.46 -20.31
C THR A 103 2.87 3.26 -20.10
N LEU A 104 2.16 2.87 -19.05
CA LEU A 104 1.05 3.56 -18.39
C LEU A 104 0.22 4.47 -19.28
N ARG A 105 -0.92 3.95 -19.70
CA ARG A 105 -1.97 4.76 -20.28
C ARG A 105 -2.59 5.64 -19.20
N LYS A 106 -2.58 6.95 -19.44
CA LYS A 106 -3.36 7.95 -18.66
C LYS A 106 -4.88 7.81 -18.84
N GLU A 107 -5.35 6.83 -19.59
CA GLU A 107 -6.77 6.58 -19.85
C GLU A 107 -7.26 5.46 -18.92
N ALA A 108 -7.21 5.74 -17.63
CA ALA A 108 -8.02 5.08 -16.61
C ALA A 108 -9.26 5.93 -16.27
N SER A 109 -9.64 6.89 -17.13
CA SER A 109 -10.70 7.86 -16.84
C SER A 109 -12.04 7.61 -17.55
N GLU A 110 -12.14 6.73 -18.56
CA GLU A 110 -13.39 6.63 -19.35
C GLU A 110 -13.88 5.19 -19.69
N LEU A 111 -13.27 4.13 -19.17
CA LEU A 111 -13.81 2.76 -19.30
C LEU A 111 -14.29 2.22 -17.95
N LEU A 112 -15.51 1.68 -17.94
CA LEU A 112 -16.25 1.19 -16.75
C LEU A 112 -15.60 0.05 -15.96
N TRP A 113 -14.48 -0.53 -16.44
CA TRP A 113 -13.75 -1.57 -15.73
C TRP A 113 -12.25 -1.44 -16.01
N ASN A 114 -11.54 -0.73 -15.13
CA ASN A 114 -10.08 -0.67 -15.11
C ASN A 114 -9.53 -2.01 -14.60
N VAL A 115 -9.17 -2.92 -15.50
CA VAL A 115 -8.42 -4.14 -15.14
C VAL A 115 -6.93 -3.81 -15.11
N PRO A 116 -6.24 -3.80 -13.94
CA PRO A 116 -4.83 -3.46 -13.88
C PRO A 116 -3.97 -4.63 -14.36
N LYS A 117 -3.10 -4.36 -15.35
CA LYS A 117 -2.30 -5.38 -16.08
C LYS A 117 -0.91 -5.69 -15.50
N LEU A 118 -0.64 -5.34 -14.24
CA LEU A 118 0.57 -5.74 -13.51
C LEU A 118 0.19 -6.26 -12.12
N VAL A 119 1.06 -7.08 -11.53
CA VAL A 119 1.01 -7.30 -10.07
C VAL A 119 1.18 -5.94 -9.43
N ASN A 120 0.08 -5.43 -8.92
CA ASN A 120 0.05 -4.14 -8.27
C ASN A 120 0.29 -4.36 -6.78
N LEU A 121 1.24 -3.60 -6.28
CA LEU A 121 1.66 -3.60 -4.89
C LEU A 121 1.00 -2.40 -4.23
N LEU A 122 0.19 -2.65 -3.22
CA LEU A 122 -0.43 -1.62 -2.39
C LEU A 122 0.16 -1.73 -0.98
N ILE A 123 0.46 -0.60 -0.37
CA ILE A 123 0.92 -0.56 1.03
C ILE A 123 -0.30 -0.24 1.88
N ASP A 124 -0.59 -1.11 2.82
CA ASP A 124 -1.69 -0.95 3.75
C ASP A 124 -1.32 0.04 4.86
N GLU A 125 -1.97 1.20 4.85
CA GLU A 125 -1.72 2.26 5.84
C GLU A 125 -2.09 1.89 7.28
N GLU A 126 -3.03 0.98 7.50
CA GLU A 126 -3.45 0.61 8.86
C GLU A 126 -2.49 -0.38 9.52
N ILE A 127 -1.86 -1.25 8.72
CA ILE A 127 -0.92 -2.28 9.18
C ILE A 127 0.53 -1.76 9.13
N CYS A 128 0.85 -0.86 8.20
CA CYS A 128 2.19 -0.32 8.07
C CYS A 128 2.66 0.37 9.37
N VAL A 129 3.88 0.05 9.78
CA VAL A 129 4.56 0.66 10.93
C VAL A 129 5.58 1.72 10.51
N SER A 130 5.61 2.09 9.23
CA SER A 130 6.50 3.12 8.68
C SER A 130 8.01 2.92 8.94
N CYS A 131 8.48 1.66 8.95
CA CYS A 131 9.88 1.32 9.25
C CYS A 131 10.90 1.61 8.14
N GLY A 132 10.46 1.92 6.91
CA GLY A 132 11.33 2.20 5.76
C GLY A 132 12.06 1.00 5.15
N SER A 133 11.74 -0.24 5.54
CA SER A 133 12.39 -1.44 4.98
C SER A 133 12.08 -1.62 3.48
N CYS A 134 10.86 -1.29 3.05
CA CYS A 134 10.44 -1.40 1.66
C CYS A 134 11.15 -0.38 0.75
N GLU A 135 11.28 0.86 1.20
CA GLU A 135 12.02 1.93 0.50
C GLU A 135 13.48 1.53 0.27
N ASN A 136 14.17 1.11 1.33
CA ASN A 136 15.58 0.67 1.24
C ASN A 136 15.79 -0.58 0.35
N ALA A 137 14.78 -1.44 0.24
CA ALA A 137 14.84 -2.65 -0.59
C ALA A 137 14.55 -2.40 -2.07
N CYS A 138 14.01 -1.23 -2.42
CA CYS A 138 13.56 -0.92 -3.77
C CYS A 138 14.75 -0.51 -4.67
N PRO A 139 15.11 -1.29 -5.71
CA PRO A 139 16.29 -0.99 -6.54
C PRO A 139 16.07 0.19 -7.51
N VAL A 140 14.82 0.61 -7.70
CA VAL A 140 14.42 1.67 -8.65
C VAL A 140 13.84 2.88 -7.94
N ASN A 141 13.91 2.95 -6.60
CA ASN A 141 13.38 4.04 -5.77
C ASN A 141 11.92 4.40 -6.10
N ALA A 142 11.09 3.40 -6.38
CA ALA A 142 9.67 3.55 -6.69
C ALA A 142 8.78 3.72 -5.44
N ILE A 143 9.35 3.82 -4.25
CA ILE A 143 8.59 3.89 -2.99
C ILE A 143 8.98 5.18 -2.29
N SER A 144 7.99 5.97 -1.88
CA SER A 144 8.18 7.27 -1.23
C SER A 144 7.05 7.59 -0.25
N HIS A 145 7.23 8.60 0.59
CA HIS A 145 6.15 9.11 1.44
C HIS A 145 5.18 10.01 0.67
N ASN A 146 3.88 9.89 0.95
CA ASN A 146 2.85 10.81 0.48
C ASN A 146 2.69 12.03 1.41
N ASN A 147 1.75 12.93 1.09
CA ASN A 147 1.49 14.15 1.89
C ASN A 147 1.08 13.87 3.34
N ASN A 148 0.56 12.68 3.62
CA ASN A 148 0.14 12.25 4.96
C ASN A 148 1.24 11.48 5.70
N GLY A 149 2.45 11.38 5.13
CA GLY A 149 3.58 10.64 5.71
C GLY A 149 3.49 9.13 5.56
N LEU A 150 2.55 8.60 4.78
CA LEU A 150 2.38 7.17 4.51
C LEU A 150 3.23 6.76 3.31
N TYR A 151 3.73 5.52 3.30
CA TYR A 151 4.47 5.00 2.15
C TYR A 151 3.50 4.68 1.00
N GLU A 152 3.86 5.13 -0.20
CA GLU A 152 3.15 4.89 -1.45
C GLU A 152 4.12 4.34 -2.50
N ILE A 153 3.60 3.52 -3.41
CA ILE A 153 4.38 2.93 -4.51
C ILE A 153 4.00 3.63 -5.80
N ASP A 154 4.97 4.28 -6.45
CA ASP A 154 4.79 4.82 -7.79
C ASP A 154 4.74 3.67 -8.80
N VAL A 155 3.53 3.39 -9.26
CA VAL A 155 3.24 2.35 -10.26
C VAL A 155 4.00 2.60 -11.56
N ASN A 156 4.37 3.85 -11.87
CA ASN A 156 5.10 4.19 -13.09
C ASN A 156 6.57 3.77 -13.02
N LEU A 157 7.16 3.84 -11.84
CA LEU A 157 8.56 3.48 -11.60
C LEU A 157 8.70 2.02 -11.16
N CYS A 158 7.67 1.48 -10.52
CA CYS A 158 7.70 0.13 -9.97
C CYS A 158 7.88 -0.90 -11.08
N VAL A 159 8.85 -1.78 -10.87
CA VAL A 159 9.20 -2.83 -11.81
C VAL A 159 8.77 -4.23 -11.35
N SER A 160 7.87 -4.28 -10.35
CA SER A 160 7.25 -5.47 -9.76
C SER A 160 8.21 -6.61 -9.40
N CYS A 161 9.43 -6.29 -8.93
CA CYS A 161 10.41 -7.29 -8.50
C CYS A 161 10.10 -7.93 -7.13
N LYS A 162 9.10 -7.41 -6.40
CA LYS A 162 8.62 -7.91 -5.09
C LYS A 162 9.64 -7.89 -3.94
N ASN A 163 10.84 -7.33 -4.12
CA ASN A 163 11.82 -7.14 -3.03
C ASN A 163 11.23 -6.46 -1.79
N CYS A 164 10.32 -5.50 -1.98
CA CYS A 164 9.66 -4.81 -0.87
C CYS A 164 8.78 -5.75 -0.03
N VAL A 165 8.10 -6.72 -0.65
CA VAL A 165 7.25 -7.72 0.03
C VAL A 165 8.10 -8.65 0.88
N GLU A 166 9.23 -9.09 0.35
CA GLU A 166 10.18 -9.94 1.06
C GLU A 166 10.83 -9.19 2.23
N ALA A 167 11.31 -7.97 1.98
CA ALA A 167 11.97 -7.13 2.97
C ALA A 167 11.05 -6.63 4.08
N CYS A 168 9.74 -6.50 3.82
CA CYS A 168 8.80 -6.00 4.81
C CYS A 168 8.78 -6.92 6.05
N PRO A 169 9.04 -6.41 7.27
CA PRO A 169 9.02 -7.21 8.49
C PRO A 169 7.61 -7.42 9.05
N VAL A 170 6.61 -6.73 8.50
CA VAL A 170 5.21 -6.80 8.93
C VAL A 170 4.43 -7.68 7.97
N GLU A 171 3.60 -8.56 8.53
CA GLU A 171 2.75 -9.46 7.77
C GLU A 171 1.61 -8.70 7.11
N ASN A 172 1.32 -9.01 5.84
CA ASN A 172 0.23 -8.41 5.04
C ASN A 172 0.25 -6.88 4.88
N ALA A 173 1.31 -6.19 5.33
CA ALA A 173 1.44 -4.74 5.16
C ALA A 173 1.61 -4.30 3.69
N ILE A 174 2.06 -5.20 2.81
CA ILE A 174 2.10 -4.97 1.37
C ILE A 174 1.21 -6.01 0.70
N VAL A 175 0.10 -5.54 0.15
CA VAL A 175 -0.91 -6.36 -0.51
C VAL A 175 -0.58 -6.42 -2.00
N THR A 176 -0.55 -7.64 -2.54
CA THR A 176 -0.49 -7.86 -3.98
C THR A 176 -1.84 -8.29 -4.52
N TYR A 177 -2.21 -7.75 -5.66
CA TYR A 177 -3.30 -8.30 -6.47
C TYR A 177 -2.84 -8.39 -7.92
N ASP A 178 -3.39 -9.36 -8.63
CA ASP A 178 -3.10 -9.64 -10.03
C ASP A 178 -4.40 -9.78 -10.82
N GLU A 179 -4.26 -9.79 -12.15
CA GLU A 179 -5.37 -9.96 -13.09
C GLU A 179 -6.23 -11.20 -12.79
N PRO A 180 -5.69 -12.42 -12.59
CA PRO A 180 -6.51 -13.59 -12.32
C PRO A 180 -7.29 -13.50 -11.00
N LYS A 181 -6.67 -13.00 -9.91
CA LYS A 181 -7.38 -12.82 -8.64
C LYS A 181 -8.50 -11.80 -8.78
N LEU A 182 -8.29 -10.72 -9.55
CA LEU A 182 -9.33 -9.74 -9.80
C LEU A 182 -10.49 -10.34 -10.61
N SER A 183 -10.20 -11.12 -11.66
CA SER A 183 -11.22 -11.80 -12.47
C SER A 183 -12.04 -12.79 -11.64
N GLU A 184 -11.38 -13.60 -10.82
CA GLU A 184 -12.06 -14.54 -9.90
C GLU A 184 -13.04 -13.80 -8.98
N GLN A 185 -12.61 -12.69 -8.39
CA GLN A 185 -13.46 -11.89 -7.50
C GLN A 185 -14.65 -11.23 -8.21
N ILE A 186 -14.49 -10.87 -9.49
CA ILE A 186 -15.59 -10.38 -10.32
C ILE A 186 -16.61 -11.50 -10.61
N GLU A 187 -16.14 -12.71 -10.93
CA GLU A 187 -17.03 -13.86 -11.15
C GLU A 187 -17.84 -14.21 -9.89
N ILE A 188 -17.20 -14.18 -8.72
CA ILE A 188 -17.88 -14.35 -7.43
C ILE A 188 -18.95 -13.27 -7.25
N ALA A 189 -18.61 -12.01 -7.50
CA ALA A 189 -19.56 -10.90 -7.39
C ALA A 189 -20.78 -11.07 -8.31
N GLN A 190 -20.56 -11.47 -9.56
CA GLN A 190 -21.62 -11.72 -10.53
C GLN A 190 -22.54 -12.87 -10.10
N ASN A 191 -21.98 -13.96 -9.59
CA ASN A 191 -22.74 -15.10 -9.09
C ASN A 191 -23.61 -14.71 -7.88
N ILE A 192 -23.06 -13.95 -6.94
CA ILE A 192 -23.79 -13.45 -5.77
C ILE A 192 -24.98 -12.58 -6.22
N LYS A 193 -24.74 -11.65 -7.15
CA LYS A 193 -25.77 -10.76 -7.70
C LYS A 193 -26.87 -11.55 -8.40
N PHE A 194 -26.49 -12.50 -9.27
CA PHE A 194 -27.44 -13.34 -10.00
C PHE A 194 -28.30 -14.21 -9.07
N ASN A 195 -27.70 -14.79 -8.03
CA ASN A 195 -28.44 -15.58 -7.05
C ASN A 195 -29.45 -14.71 -6.26
N MET A 196 -29.07 -13.50 -5.88
CA MET A 196 -29.98 -12.56 -5.21
C MET A 196 -31.18 -12.17 -6.08
N GLU A 197 -30.99 -11.98 -7.38
CA GLU A 197 -32.07 -11.65 -8.32
C GLU A 197 -33.03 -12.82 -8.56
N ARG A 198 -32.54 -14.06 -8.54
CA ARG A 198 -33.30 -15.24 -8.94
C ARG A 198 -34.09 -15.90 -7.81
N LEU A 199 -33.57 -15.86 -6.58
CA LEU A 199 -34.17 -16.57 -5.45
C LEU A 199 -35.33 -15.84 -4.77
N GLY A 200 -35.49 -14.53 -5.01
CA GLY A 200 -36.48 -13.75 -4.27
C GLY A 200 -36.19 -13.77 -2.76
N SER A 201 -36.94 -13.01 -1.98
CA SER A 201 -36.70 -12.73 -0.56
C SER A 201 -36.83 -13.92 0.42
N ASP A 202 -36.81 -15.17 -0.04
CA ASP A 202 -37.20 -16.34 0.78
C ASP A 202 -36.08 -17.38 0.90
N PHE A 203 -34.85 -16.94 1.14
CA PHE A 203 -33.80 -17.79 1.68
C PHE A 203 -33.31 -17.26 3.02
N GLU A 204 -33.71 -17.95 4.09
CA GLU A 204 -32.98 -17.97 5.37
C GLU A 204 -31.69 -18.77 5.15
N GLU A 205 -30.72 -18.21 4.43
CA GLU A 205 -29.34 -18.63 4.62
C GLU A 205 -28.89 -18.03 5.95
N ASP A 206 -28.24 -18.85 6.79
CA ASP A 206 -27.55 -18.43 8.01
C ASP A 206 -26.83 -17.10 7.70
N ARG A 207 -27.44 -15.99 8.10
CA ARG A 207 -26.92 -14.68 7.76
C ARG A 207 -25.58 -14.61 8.48
N ASP A 208 -24.49 -14.62 7.73
CA ASP A 208 -23.20 -14.16 8.22
C ASP A 208 -23.34 -12.67 8.54
N VAL A 209 -23.97 -12.40 9.69
CA VAL A 209 -24.21 -11.06 10.20
C VAL A 209 -22.88 -10.58 10.73
N ILE A 210 -22.23 -9.73 9.96
CA ILE A 210 -21.02 -9.06 10.44
C ILE A 210 -21.35 -8.20 11.66
N SER A 211 -20.47 -8.19 12.66
CA SER A 211 -20.72 -7.55 13.96
C SER A 211 -20.81 -6.01 13.85
N GLU A 212 -19.96 -5.41 13.03
CA GLU A 212 -19.81 -3.95 12.89
C GLU A 212 -20.05 -3.49 11.45
N ILE A 213 -20.18 -2.18 11.28
CA ILE A 213 -20.25 -1.57 9.95
C ILE A 213 -18.84 -1.59 9.35
N PRO A 214 -18.65 -2.13 8.14
CA PRO A 214 -17.34 -2.19 7.52
C PRO A 214 -16.89 -0.78 7.10
N ARG A 215 -15.57 -0.55 7.15
CA ARG A 215 -14.91 0.65 6.60
C ARG A 215 -14.06 0.30 5.39
N ILE A 216 -13.74 1.30 4.59
CA ILE A 216 -12.90 1.15 3.39
C ILE A 216 -11.54 1.80 3.66
N VAL A 217 -10.46 1.05 3.48
CA VAL A 217 -9.08 1.54 3.60
C VAL A 217 -8.67 2.23 2.28
N PRO A 218 -8.42 3.54 2.28
CA PRO A 218 -8.14 4.30 1.06
C PRO A 218 -6.95 3.79 0.24
N SER A 219 -5.81 3.54 0.88
CA SER A 219 -4.59 3.03 0.22
C SER A 219 -4.75 1.65 -0.44
N LEU A 220 -5.76 0.87 -0.06
CA LEU A 220 -6.05 -0.44 -0.63
C LEU A 220 -7.19 -0.41 -1.66
N CYS A 221 -8.01 0.64 -1.67
CA CYS A 221 -9.17 0.72 -2.55
C CYS A 221 -8.74 1.08 -3.98
N ILE A 222 -9.01 0.17 -4.93
CA ILE A 222 -8.70 0.39 -6.35
C ILE A 222 -9.90 0.88 -7.16
N GLY A 223 -11.03 1.16 -6.50
CA GLY A 223 -12.25 1.67 -7.16
C GLY A 223 -12.89 0.70 -8.15
N CYS A 224 -12.77 -0.63 -7.94
CA CYS A 224 -13.26 -1.62 -8.91
C CYS A 224 -14.79 -1.81 -8.95
N GLY A 225 -15.55 -1.26 -8.02
CA GLY A 225 -17.02 -1.34 -8.03
C GLY A 225 -17.64 -2.63 -7.48
N ASN A 226 -16.90 -3.73 -7.39
CA ASN A 226 -17.43 -5.05 -6.96
C ASN A 226 -18.28 -5.02 -5.68
N CYS A 227 -17.82 -4.27 -4.67
CA CYS A 227 -18.52 -4.17 -3.39
C CYS A 227 -19.88 -3.47 -3.52
N VAL A 228 -20.01 -2.51 -4.44
CA VAL A 228 -21.26 -1.80 -4.71
C VAL A 228 -22.25 -2.76 -5.39
N ASP A 229 -21.78 -3.58 -6.32
CA ASP A 229 -22.62 -4.50 -7.10
C ASP A 229 -23.32 -5.58 -6.25
N VAL A 230 -22.68 -6.04 -5.17
CA VAL A 230 -23.22 -7.10 -4.30
C VAL A 230 -23.85 -6.57 -3.02
N CYS A 231 -23.75 -5.26 -2.75
CA CYS A 231 -24.23 -4.69 -1.51
C CYS A 231 -25.76 -4.58 -1.54
N PRO A 232 -26.48 -5.18 -0.57
CA PRO A 232 -27.91 -4.91 -0.40
C PRO A 232 -28.21 -3.53 0.21
N GLY A 233 -27.18 -2.86 0.73
CA GLY A 233 -27.25 -1.50 1.27
C GLY A 233 -26.72 -0.48 0.27
N SER A 234 -25.86 0.44 0.74
CA SER A 234 -25.29 1.50 -0.10
C SER A 234 -23.86 1.82 0.34
N ILE A 235 -22.97 1.92 -0.65
CA ILE A 235 -21.55 2.23 -0.49
C ILE A 235 -21.22 3.37 -1.47
N ASP A 236 -20.63 4.44 -0.95
CA ASP A 236 -20.14 5.58 -1.71
C ASP A 236 -18.63 5.44 -1.93
N LEU A 237 -18.21 5.12 -3.16
CA LEU A 237 -16.80 4.95 -3.52
C LEU A 237 -16.05 6.26 -3.72
N GLU A 238 -16.75 7.38 -3.97
CA GLU A 238 -16.08 8.69 -4.08
C GLU A 238 -15.65 9.18 -2.70
N ARG A 239 -16.48 8.93 -1.68
CA ARG A 239 -16.19 9.28 -0.28
C ARG A 239 -15.52 8.15 0.50
N LEU A 240 -15.45 6.94 -0.05
CA LEU A 240 -14.97 5.73 0.62
C LEU A 240 -15.75 5.43 1.92
N GLU A 241 -17.06 5.61 1.88
CA GLU A 241 -17.95 5.48 3.04
C GLU A 241 -19.07 4.46 2.80
N VAL A 242 -19.41 3.69 3.83
CA VAL A 242 -20.59 2.82 3.82
C VAL A 242 -21.77 3.60 4.38
N THR A 243 -22.70 3.99 3.53
CA THR A 243 -23.82 4.89 3.89
C THR A 243 -25.01 4.13 4.47
N SER A 244 -25.24 2.89 4.02
CA SER A 244 -26.28 2.01 4.55
C SER A 244 -25.80 0.57 4.57
N CYS A 245 -25.88 -0.10 5.71
CA CYS A 245 -25.35 -1.45 5.90
C CYS A 245 -26.39 -2.37 6.57
N VAL A 246 -26.77 -3.45 5.88
CA VAL A 246 -27.61 -4.52 6.44
C VAL A 246 -26.78 -5.66 7.04
N LYS A 247 -25.45 -5.47 7.14
CA LYS A 247 -24.50 -6.42 7.72
C LYS A 247 -24.49 -7.79 7.04
N SER A 248 -24.60 -7.82 5.71
CA SER A 248 -24.61 -9.07 4.94
C SER A 248 -23.23 -9.70 4.69
N GLY A 249 -22.12 -9.02 5.00
CA GLY A 249 -20.76 -9.53 4.78
C GLY A 249 -20.27 -9.60 3.33
N LYS A 250 -21.16 -9.64 2.33
CA LYS A 250 -20.85 -9.85 0.90
C LYS A 250 -19.76 -8.95 0.33
N CYS A 251 -19.68 -7.69 0.76
CA CYS A 251 -18.67 -6.76 0.29
C CYS A 251 -17.24 -7.16 0.70
N LEU A 252 -17.06 -7.85 1.83
CA LEU A 252 -15.76 -8.39 2.26
C LEU A 252 -15.30 -9.53 1.34
N GLU A 253 -16.25 -10.37 0.91
CA GLU A 253 -15.95 -11.55 0.10
C GLU A 253 -15.43 -11.18 -1.30
N VAL A 254 -16.01 -10.14 -1.91
CA VAL A 254 -15.73 -9.74 -3.30
C VAL A 254 -14.58 -8.74 -3.45
N CYS A 255 -13.96 -8.32 -2.34
CA CYS A 255 -12.93 -7.29 -2.35
C CYS A 255 -11.57 -7.89 -2.75
N PRO A 256 -11.00 -7.52 -3.92
CA PRO A 256 -9.76 -8.15 -4.42
C PRO A 256 -8.51 -7.80 -3.61
N THR A 257 -8.52 -6.62 -2.98
CA THR A 257 -7.38 -6.03 -2.25
C THR A 257 -7.55 -6.04 -0.75
N THR A 258 -8.64 -6.61 -0.22
CA THR A 258 -8.98 -6.59 1.22
C THR A 258 -9.10 -5.17 1.83
N ALA A 259 -9.46 -4.19 1.00
CA ALA A 259 -9.69 -2.81 1.42
C ALA A 259 -10.88 -2.65 2.37
N ILE A 260 -11.83 -3.60 2.37
CA ILE A 260 -13.02 -3.55 3.22
C ILE A 260 -12.75 -4.33 4.50
N ARG A 261 -12.87 -3.67 5.66
CA ARG A 261 -12.49 -4.23 6.97
C ARG A 261 -13.47 -3.93 8.08
N ILE A 262 -13.40 -4.76 9.11
CA ILE A 262 -14.18 -4.69 10.35
C ILE A 262 -13.16 -4.72 11.50
N GLY A 263 -13.41 -3.96 12.57
CA GLY A 263 -12.53 -3.93 13.74
C GLY A 263 -11.15 -3.33 13.48
N ILE A 264 -10.34 -3.23 14.52
CA ILE A 264 -9.01 -2.61 14.45
C ILE A 264 -8.00 -3.66 13.97
N PRO A 265 -7.21 -3.39 12.92
CA PRO A 265 -6.24 -4.36 12.42
C PRO A 265 -5.09 -4.47 13.41
N LYS A 266 -4.67 -5.70 13.68
CA LYS A 266 -3.48 -5.95 14.48
C LYS A 266 -2.25 -5.88 13.60
N LYS A 267 -1.21 -5.21 14.10
CA LYS A 267 0.10 -5.13 13.47
C LYS A 267 0.91 -6.34 13.88
N ILE A 268 0.98 -7.32 12.99
CA ILE A 268 1.68 -8.59 13.25
C ILE A 268 3.00 -8.58 12.50
N THR A 269 4.09 -8.74 13.23
CA THR A 269 5.43 -8.84 12.64
C THR A 269 5.71 -10.28 12.23
N LYS A 270 6.36 -10.51 11.09
CA LYS A 270 6.72 -11.85 10.60
C LYS A 270 7.54 -12.67 11.61
N ARG A 271 8.36 -12.00 12.44
CA ARG A 271 9.10 -12.63 13.53
C ARG A 271 8.26 -12.55 14.80
N THR A 272 7.47 -13.56 15.11
CA THR A 272 6.53 -13.51 16.25
C THR A 272 7.04 -14.12 17.55
N ALA A 273 8.13 -14.90 17.51
CA ALA A 273 8.55 -15.69 18.68
C ALA A 273 8.96 -14.82 19.88
N GLU A 274 9.79 -13.81 19.64
CA GLU A 274 10.42 -13.01 20.69
C GLU A 274 10.34 -11.52 20.35
N CYS A 275 10.23 -10.68 21.37
CA CYS A 275 10.20 -9.23 21.29
C CYS A 275 11.23 -8.62 22.24
N TYR A 276 11.81 -7.49 21.85
CA TYR A 276 12.73 -6.76 22.70
C TYR A 276 12.01 -6.11 23.89
N ILE A 277 12.65 -6.13 25.05
CA ILE A 277 12.20 -5.48 26.28
C ILE A 277 13.33 -4.63 26.87
N VAL A 278 12.97 -3.68 27.74
CA VAL A 278 13.95 -2.87 28.48
C VAL A 278 13.99 -3.36 29.93
N ASP A 279 15.18 -3.72 30.41
CA ASP A 279 15.47 -4.00 31.81
C ASP A 279 15.62 -2.68 32.58
N GLU A 280 14.64 -2.39 33.44
CA GLU A 280 14.59 -1.15 34.21
C GLU A 280 15.69 -1.02 35.25
N GLU A 281 16.20 -2.14 35.77
CA GLU A 281 17.25 -2.13 36.79
C GLU A 281 18.60 -1.74 36.19
N LYS A 282 18.83 -2.11 34.92
CA LYS A 282 20.06 -1.76 34.19
C LYS A 282 19.96 -0.44 33.43
N CYS A 283 18.75 -0.02 33.05
CA CYS A 283 18.56 1.13 32.18
C CYS A 283 18.90 2.45 32.89
N ILE A 284 19.89 3.17 32.34
CA ILE A 284 20.33 4.48 32.86
C ILE A 284 19.52 5.67 32.33
N GLY A 285 18.46 5.44 31.55
CA GLY A 285 17.59 6.51 31.05
C GLY A 285 18.20 7.43 29.98
N CYS A 286 19.25 7.00 29.26
CA CYS A 286 19.94 7.83 28.25
C CYS A 286 19.13 8.10 26.96
N ARG A 287 18.08 7.32 26.70
CA ARG A 287 17.15 7.43 25.54
C ARG A 287 17.80 7.28 24.15
N ILE A 288 18.99 6.68 24.07
CA ILE A 288 19.65 6.40 22.78
C ILE A 288 18.80 5.43 21.95
N CYS A 289 18.28 4.36 22.57
CA CYS A 289 17.41 3.39 21.91
C CYS A 289 16.18 4.03 21.28
N TYR A 290 15.52 4.95 22.00
CA TYR A 290 14.35 5.70 21.54
C TYR A 290 14.68 6.52 20.29
N ARG A 291 15.82 7.23 20.28
CA ARG A 291 16.24 8.05 19.13
C ARG A 291 16.74 7.24 17.94
N ALA A 292 17.29 6.05 18.19
CA ALA A 292 17.79 5.16 17.14
C ALA A 292 16.66 4.37 16.44
N CYS A 293 15.47 4.32 17.03
CA CYS A 293 14.35 3.59 16.47
C CYS A 293 13.68 4.38 15.33
N ASN A 294 13.75 3.84 14.11
CA ASN A 294 13.07 4.42 12.94
C ASN A 294 11.58 4.06 12.86
N VAL A 295 11.05 3.33 13.84
CA VAL A 295 9.65 2.93 13.89
C VAL A 295 8.90 3.81 14.88
N PRO A 296 7.95 4.64 14.44
CA PRO A 296 7.09 5.42 15.32
C PRO A 296 6.34 4.52 16.30
N GLU A 297 6.12 5.00 17.53
CA GLU A 297 5.38 4.30 18.60
C GLU A 297 5.97 2.95 19.06
N ALA A 298 7.08 2.48 18.48
CA ALA A 298 7.72 1.23 18.90
C ALA A 298 8.44 1.35 20.24
N ILE A 299 8.98 2.52 20.58
CA ILE A 299 9.60 2.79 21.87
C ILE A 299 8.91 4.01 22.46
N LEU A 300 8.39 3.87 23.67
CA LEU A 300 7.72 4.92 24.42
C LEU A 300 8.54 5.26 25.66
N ILE A 301 8.36 6.47 26.18
CA ILE A 301 8.99 6.90 27.43
C ILE A 301 7.93 6.89 28.52
N SER A 302 8.16 6.12 29.58
CA SER A 302 7.24 6.05 30.71
C SER A 302 7.17 7.39 31.44
N LYS A 303 5.96 7.78 31.81
CA LYS A 303 5.71 9.01 32.57
C LYS A 303 5.95 8.83 34.06
N GLU A 304 5.80 7.59 34.55
CA GLU A 304 6.11 7.22 35.92
C GLU A 304 7.62 7.16 36.16
N THR A 305 8.36 6.39 35.34
CA THR A 305 9.78 6.10 35.57
C THR A 305 10.75 6.95 34.74
N ASN A 306 10.26 7.66 33.71
CA ASN A 306 11.08 8.33 32.69
C ASN A 306 12.00 7.41 31.87
N LEU A 307 11.82 6.09 31.99
CA LEU A 307 12.58 5.07 31.25
C LEU A 307 11.87 4.66 29.95
N PRO A 308 12.62 4.28 28.91
CA PRO A 308 12.05 3.73 27.69
C PRO A 308 11.44 2.34 27.94
N TYR A 309 10.34 2.04 27.25
CA TYR A 309 9.76 0.69 27.15
C TYR A 309 9.26 0.45 25.72
N ILE A 310 9.15 -0.81 25.32
CA ILE A 310 8.95 -1.20 23.91
C ILE A 310 7.51 -1.68 23.71
N ASN A 311 6.87 -1.22 22.63
CA ASN A 311 5.54 -1.67 22.19
C ASN A 311 5.68 -2.87 21.23
N PRO A 312 5.22 -4.08 21.60
CA PRO A 312 5.36 -5.27 20.77
C PRO A 312 4.64 -5.21 19.42
N GLU A 313 3.56 -4.44 19.29
CA GLU A 313 2.78 -4.30 18.04
C GLU A 313 3.54 -3.53 16.95
N TYR A 314 4.40 -2.58 17.37
CA TYR A 314 5.18 -1.76 16.44
C TYR A 314 6.62 -2.26 16.31
N CYS A 315 7.10 -3.08 17.24
CA CYS A 315 8.47 -3.59 17.23
C CYS A 315 8.73 -4.54 16.03
N VAL A 316 9.46 -4.05 15.02
CA VAL A 316 9.86 -4.86 13.84
C VAL A 316 11.00 -5.83 14.11
N ARG A 317 11.52 -5.87 15.36
CA ARG A 317 12.57 -6.79 15.82
C ARG A 317 13.84 -6.74 14.97
N CYS A 318 14.28 -5.53 14.62
CA CYS A 318 15.49 -5.28 13.85
C CYS A 318 16.79 -5.29 14.67
N GLY A 319 16.71 -5.17 16.00
CA GLY A 319 17.88 -5.17 16.90
C GLY A 319 18.65 -3.84 16.98
N LEU A 320 18.18 -2.77 16.31
CA LEU A 320 18.82 -1.45 16.38
C LEU A 320 18.91 -0.91 17.82
N CYS A 321 17.84 -1.05 18.59
CA CYS A 321 17.79 -0.58 19.96
C CYS A 321 18.78 -1.32 20.87
N GLN A 322 18.89 -2.64 20.73
CA GLN A 322 19.82 -3.48 21.48
C GLN A 322 21.27 -3.08 21.19
N ASN A 323 21.63 -3.01 19.90
CA ASN A 323 22.99 -2.63 19.48
C ASN A 323 23.37 -1.20 19.89
N ALA A 324 22.40 -0.30 20.02
CA ALA A 324 22.63 1.07 20.43
C ALA A 324 22.73 1.26 21.95
N CYS A 325 22.41 0.24 22.76
CA CYS A 325 22.37 0.36 24.21
C CYS A 325 23.78 0.31 24.82
N PRO A 326 24.25 1.36 25.51
CA PRO A 326 25.62 1.40 26.05
C PRO A 326 25.80 0.56 27.32
N VAL A 327 24.70 0.12 27.95
CA VAL A 327 24.69 -0.60 29.24
C VAL A 327 24.03 -1.98 29.13
N ASP A 328 23.76 -2.43 27.91
CA ASP A 328 23.16 -3.74 27.63
C ASP A 328 21.86 -4.02 28.42
N ALA A 329 21.02 -2.99 28.53
CA ALA A 329 19.73 -3.04 29.23
C ALA A 329 18.56 -3.50 28.34
N ILE A 330 18.81 -4.02 27.13
CA ILE A 330 17.76 -4.45 26.19
C ILE A 330 17.92 -5.94 25.91
N ASP A 331 16.94 -6.71 26.35
CA ASP A 331 16.90 -8.17 26.21
C ASP A 331 15.69 -8.60 25.37
N TYR A 332 15.48 -9.90 25.20
CA TYR A 332 14.34 -10.48 24.49
C TYR A 332 13.50 -11.37 25.41
N LEU A 333 12.18 -11.30 25.25
CA LEU A 333 11.24 -12.20 25.89
C LEU A 333 10.26 -12.73 24.85
N LYS A 334 9.52 -13.79 25.21
CA LYS A 334 8.38 -14.23 24.41
C LYS A 334 7.40 -13.06 24.19
N THR A 335 6.86 -12.96 22.98
CA THR A 335 5.97 -11.85 22.61
C THR A 335 4.77 -11.72 23.55
N GLU A 336 4.15 -12.83 23.95
CA GLU A 336 3.02 -12.85 24.90
C GLU A 336 3.37 -12.20 26.25
N ILE A 337 4.56 -12.48 26.77
CA ILE A 337 5.04 -11.90 28.04
C ILE A 337 5.30 -10.41 27.85
N SER A 338 5.89 -10.04 26.72
CA SER A 338 6.19 -8.65 26.39
C SER A 338 4.92 -7.81 26.24
N GLU A 339 3.85 -8.37 25.66
CA GLU A 339 2.54 -7.75 25.53
C GLU A 339 1.88 -7.49 26.89
N ASN A 340 1.98 -8.45 27.81
CA ASN A 340 1.49 -8.29 29.17
C ASN A 340 2.24 -7.17 29.92
N LEU A 341 3.58 -7.20 29.89
CA LEU A 341 4.42 -6.17 30.53
C LEU A 341 4.16 -4.77 29.95
N TYR A 342 4.03 -4.68 28.62
CA TYR A 342 3.66 -3.44 27.94
C TYR A 342 2.28 -2.94 28.39
N SER A 343 1.29 -3.83 28.47
CA SER A 343 -0.07 -3.47 28.89
C SER A 343 -0.12 -2.96 30.32
N GLU A 344 0.55 -3.64 31.26
CA GLU A 344 0.67 -3.18 32.65
C GLU A 344 1.36 -1.81 32.75
N ARG A 345 2.39 -1.58 31.95
CA ARG A 345 3.10 -0.31 31.89
C ARG A 345 2.21 0.81 31.35
N LYS A 346 1.49 0.54 30.26
CA LYS A 346 0.58 1.49 29.61
C LYS A 346 -0.52 1.93 30.57
N VAL A 347 -1.13 1.00 31.31
CA VAL A 347 -2.15 1.31 32.32
C VAL A 347 -1.57 2.22 33.42
N ARG A 348 -0.35 1.95 33.89
CA ARG A 348 0.32 2.81 34.88
C ARG A 348 0.57 4.22 34.36
N ASP A 349 1.08 4.35 33.13
CA ASP A 349 1.30 5.67 32.50
C ASP A 349 -0.02 6.42 32.25
N GLU A 350 -1.11 5.73 31.89
CA GLU A 350 -2.45 6.31 31.74
C GLU A 350 -2.99 6.82 33.08
N PHE A 351 -2.86 6.02 34.15
CA PHE A 351 -3.25 6.43 35.50
C PHE A 351 -2.49 7.69 35.96
N GLN A 352 -1.18 7.75 35.66
CA GLN A 352 -0.37 8.91 36.00
C GLN A 352 -0.76 10.18 35.24
N ASN A 353 -1.28 10.04 34.02
CA ASN A 353 -1.85 11.18 33.27
C ASN A 353 -3.13 11.69 33.90
N ILE A 354 -4.02 10.79 34.30
CA ILE A 354 -5.28 11.16 34.94
C ILE A 354 -4.97 11.93 36.23
N LEU A 355 -4.09 11.40 37.07
CA LEU A 355 -3.65 12.09 38.29
C LEU A 355 -3.04 13.46 38.02
N HIS A 356 -2.20 13.57 36.99
CA HIS A 356 -1.61 14.85 36.61
C HIS A 356 -2.66 15.87 36.16
N ASN A 357 -3.62 15.45 35.33
CA ASN A 357 -4.70 16.29 34.85
C ASN A 357 -5.61 16.75 35.99
N ASP A 358 -5.99 15.84 36.90
CA ASP A 358 -6.81 16.15 38.07
C ASP A 358 -6.12 17.18 38.99
N LEU A 359 -4.80 17.03 39.19
CA LEU A 359 -3.99 17.99 39.96
C LEU A 359 -3.90 19.36 39.29
N GLU A 360 -3.74 19.41 37.96
CA GLU A 360 -3.75 20.66 37.21
C GLU A 360 -5.12 21.36 37.31
N GLU A 361 -6.20 20.62 37.14
CA GLU A 361 -7.56 21.14 37.25
C GLU A 361 -7.84 21.66 38.66
N PHE A 362 -7.48 20.88 39.68
CA PHE A 362 -7.58 21.31 41.08
C PHE A 362 -6.80 22.61 41.34
N THR A 363 -5.58 22.70 40.80
CA THR A 363 -4.74 23.90 40.97
C THR A 363 -5.36 25.13 40.31
N LYS A 364 -5.92 24.99 39.10
CA LYS A 364 -6.64 26.06 38.41
C LYS A 364 -7.85 26.53 39.22
N ASN A 365 -8.65 25.60 39.71
CA ASN A 365 -9.83 25.90 40.53
C ASN A 365 -9.45 26.57 41.85
N TYR A 366 -8.37 26.14 42.50
CA TYR A 366 -7.86 26.76 43.72
C TYR A 366 -7.41 28.21 43.49
N VAL A 367 -6.72 28.50 42.37
CA VAL A 367 -6.30 29.85 42.02
C VAL A 367 -7.50 30.77 41.81
N LEU A 368 -8.52 30.32 41.06
CA LEU A 368 -9.75 31.07 40.84
C LEU A 368 -10.48 31.37 42.15
N LEU A 369 -10.67 30.36 42.99
CA LEU A 369 -11.32 30.52 44.31
C LEU A 369 -10.56 31.53 45.18
N LYS A 370 -9.23 31.49 45.15
CA LYS A 370 -8.38 32.44 45.90
C LYS A 370 -8.52 33.87 45.40
N GLU A 371 -8.69 34.07 44.09
CA GLU A 371 -8.96 35.38 43.51
C GLU A 371 -10.36 35.88 43.89
N GLU A 372 -11.38 35.02 43.80
CA GLU A 372 -12.75 35.33 44.22
C GLU A 372 -12.80 35.75 45.70
N ILE A 373 -12.18 34.99 46.60
CA ILE A 373 -12.10 35.33 48.03
C ILE A 373 -11.41 36.69 48.25
N LYS A 374 -10.34 36.99 47.51
CA LYS A 374 -9.69 38.31 47.59
C LYS A 374 -10.60 39.44 47.11
N THR A 375 -11.38 39.22 46.06
CA THR A 375 -12.33 40.23 45.55
C THR A 375 -13.47 40.48 46.54
N LEU A 376 -14.05 39.42 47.11
CA LEU A 376 -15.08 39.50 48.14
C LEU A 376 -14.55 40.17 49.41
N GLY A 377 -13.32 39.84 49.83
CA GLY A 377 -12.64 40.51 50.94
C GLY A 377 -12.48 42.02 50.69
N ARG A 378 -12.08 42.44 49.49
CA ARG A 378 -12.00 43.87 49.13
C ARG A 378 -13.37 44.55 49.12
N GLN A 379 -14.42 43.88 48.65
CA GLN A 379 -15.79 44.41 48.71
C GLN A 379 -16.27 44.59 50.14
N SER A 380 -16.06 43.60 51.02
CA SER A 380 -16.45 43.71 52.43
C SER A 380 -15.76 44.86 53.16
N VAL A 381 -14.47 45.12 52.88
CA VAL A 381 -13.73 46.27 53.44
C VAL A 381 -14.26 47.60 52.87
N LEU A 382 -14.70 47.64 51.62
CA LEU A 382 -15.33 48.84 51.04
C LEU A 382 -16.71 49.11 51.65
N ASP A 383 -17.50 48.06 51.88
CA ASP A 383 -18.83 48.17 52.48
C ASP A 383 -18.78 48.60 53.96
N GLU A 384 -17.79 48.13 54.72
CA GLU A 384 -17.56 48.59 56.11
C GLU A 384 -17.12 50.07 56.18
N ASN A 385 -16.28 50.53 55.24
CA ASN A 385 -15.86 51.94 55.15
C ASN A 385 -16.99 52.91 54.74
N ILE A 386 -18.05 52.41 54.10
CA ILE A 386 -19.27 53.18 53.81
C ILE A 386 -20.19 53.25 55.04
N GLY A 387 -20.20 52.19 55.87
CA GLY A 387 -20.96 52.12 57.12
C GLY A 387 -20.45 53.04 58.23
N GLU A 388 -19.14 53.33 58.30
CA GLU A 388 -18.58 54.26 59.30
C GLU A 388 -18.77 55.74 58.95
N LYS A 389 -18.96 56.10 57.67
CA LYS A 389 -19.25 57.49 57.25
C LYS A 389 -20.71 57.93 57.45
N GLY A 390 -21.58 57.04 57.94
CA GLY A 390 -23.00 57.33 58.18
C GLY A 390 -23.42 57.44 59.65
N LYS A 391 -22.47 57.56 60.59
CA LYS A 391 -22.75 57.64 62.03
C LYS A 391 -22.40 58.97 62.71
N ASP A 392 -21.86 59.93 61.97
CA ASP A 392 -21.63 61.30 62.44
C ASP A 392 -22.47 62.27 61.61
N ASP A 393 -23.79 62.29 61.84
CA ASP A 393 -24.71 63.42 61.53
C ASP A 393 -25.92 63.40 62.47
#